data_AF-A0ABD5SSE1-F1
#
_entry.id   AF-A0ABD5SSE1-F1
#
_cell.length_a   1.000
_cell.length_b   1.000
_cell.length_c   1.000
_cell.angle_alpha   90.00
_cell.angle_beta   90.00
_cell.angle_gamma   90.00
#
_symmetry.space_group_name_H-M   'P 1'
#
loop_
_entity.id
_entity.type
_entity.pdbx_description
1 polymer ?
#
loop_
_entity_poly.entity_id
_entity_poly.type
_entity_poly.pdbx_seq_one_letter_code
_entity_poly.pdbx_strand_id
1 'polypeptide(L)'
;MNRFVVGVRANLRTFLRTPLNVVLALVLPLVVIEGWGQAMVGLPSMPTVEAIPLDLGRLLGAIFGVAIIAGLMGLVQMISAREADRRLVQVGYSPRMLLATRLATLAGVTVVVAAVNFGVLWLTIDTEAPLLVFAFLALAGIVYAFLGALVGAVLPRLFEGSLVVVFLAMMDAFLSGDSPLAADVPEFVQYFPLYHPKELLQSAAFDGTFASSDLVFVSGYLLVLLVLVTAVFGATMRTAGGWSA
;
A
#
# COMPACT_ATOMS: atom_id res chain seq x y z
N MET A 1 -24.29 18.54 15.09
CA MET A 1 -23.11 18.53 14.20
C MET A 1 -22.11 17.52 14.75
N ASN A 2 -21.79 16.46 13.99
CA ASN A 2 -21.13 15.26 14.51
C ASN A 2 -19.68 15.56 14.95
N ARG A 3 -19.29 15.24 16.19
CA ARG A 3 -17.94 15.54 16.75
C ARG A 3 -16.81 14.95 15.88
N PHE A 4 -17.05 13.79 15.28
CA PHE A 4 -16.18 13.16 14.29
C PHE A 4 -15.89 14.06 13.08
N VAL A 5 -16.94 14.63 12.47
CA VAL A 5 -16.82 15.50 11.29
C VAL A 5 -16.02 16.77 11.62
N VAL A 6 -16.21 17.33 12.81
CA VAL A 6 -15.45 18.50 13.26
C VAL A 6 -13.96 18.17 13.42
N GLY A 7 -13.63 17.03 14.02
CA GLY A 7 -12.24 16.57 14.19
C GLY A 7 -11.55 16.28 12.85
N VAL A 8 -12.23 15.59 11.92
CA VAL A 8 -11.71 15.35 10.56
C VAL A 8 -11.46 16.68 9.85
N ARG A 9 -12.44 17.60 9.87
CA ARG A 9 -12.33 18.91 9.20
C ARG A 9 -11.20 19.77 9.78
N ALA A 10 -10.98 19.71 11.10
CA ALA A 10 -9.88 20.42 11.75
C ALA A 10 -8.52 19.90 11.28
N ASN A 11 -8.32 18.57 11.28
CA ASN A 11 -7.09 17.95 10.79
C ASN A 11 -6.84 18.23 9.31
N LEU A 12 -7.88 18.10 8.47
CA LEU A 12 -7.78 18.42 7.04
C LEU A 12 -7.38 19.88 6.81
N ARG A 13 -7.98 20.81 7.55
CA ARG A 13 -7.64 22.24 7.46
C ARG A 13 -6.21 22.51 7.92
N THR A 14 -5.75 21.87 9.00
CA THR A 14 -4.36 22.01 9.45
C THR A 14 -3.40 21.49 8.38
N PHE A 15 -3.67 20.31 7.83
CA PHE A 15 -2.87 19.72 6.75
C PHE A 15 -2.79 20.63 5.52
N LEU A 16 -3.93 21.15 5.07
CA LEU A 16 -4.01 22.03 3.89
C LEU A 16 -3.45 23.44 4.14
N ARG A 17 -3.41 23.91 5.40
CA ARG A 17 -2.83 25.21 5.76
C ARG A 17 -1.32 25.18 5.89
N THR A 18 -0.72 24.00 6.06
CA THR A 18 0.73 23.85 6.07
C THR A 18 1.18 23.64 4.62
N PRO A 19 1.69 24.68 3.92
CA PRO A 19 2.02 24.58 2.50
C PRO A 19 3.04 23.48 2.24
N LEU A 20 3.99 23.27 3.16
CA LEU A 20 4.95 22.18 3.09
C LEU A 20 4.28 20.80 3.03
N ASN A 21 3.21 20.55 3.79
CA ASN A 21 2.54 19.26 3.79
C ASN A 21 1.86 18.97 2.45
N VAL A 22 1.22 19.99 1.87
CA VAL A 22 0.57 19.89 0.56
C VAL A 22 1.62 19.71 -0.55
N VAL A 23 2.69 20.51 -0.50
CA VAL A 23 3.80 20.40 -1.44
C VAL A 23 4.41 19.01 -1.36
N LEU A 24 4.77 18.52 -0.17
CA LEU A 24 5.33 17.17 -0.01
C LEU A 24 4.35 16.08 -0.45
N ALA A 25 3.05 16.22 -0.18
CA ALA A 25 2.04 15.25 -0.58
C ALA A 25 1.90 15.12 -2.10
N LEU A 26 2.19 16.18 -2.87
CA LEU A 26 2.13 16.16 -4.34
C LEU A 26 3.50 15.88 -4.97
N VAL A 27 4.56 16.51 -4.44
CA VAL A 27 5.92 16.40 -4.96
C VAL A 27 6.45 15.00 -4.75
N LEU A 28 6.17 14.35 -3.62
CA LEU A 28 6.71 13.01 -3.36
C LEU A 28 6.17 11.98 -4.37
N PRO A 29 4.86 11.83 -4.60
CA PRO A 29 4.35 10.97 -5.67
C PRO A 29 4.89 11.36 -7.05
N LEU A 30 4.97 12.66 -7.37
CA LEU A 30 5.51 13.12 -8.66
C LEU A 30 6.96 12.68 -8.85
N VAL A 31 7.81 12.87 -7.85
CA VAL A 31 9.23 12.47 -7.91
C VAL A 31 9.36 10.96 -8.02
N VAL A 32 8.52 10.18 -7.34
CA VAL A 32 8.57 8.71 -7.44
C VAL A 32 8.10 8.24 -8.81
N ILE A 33 6.98 8.77 -9.31
CA ILE A 33 6.40 8.39 -10.60
C ILE A 33 7.34 8.76 -11.75
N GLU A 34 7.79 10.01 -11.80
CA GLU A 34 8.73 10.46 -12.84
C GLU A 34 10.11 9.83 -12.67
N GLY A 35 10.62 9.78 -11.44
CA GLY A 35 11.92 9.19 -11.16
C GLY A 35 12.00 7.72 -11.55
N TRP A 36 10.96 6.94 -11.25
CA TRP A 36 10.87 5.55 -11.68
C TRP A 36 10.72 5.44 -13.20
N GLY A 37 9.85 6.23 -13.82
CA GLY A 37 9.68 6.25 -15.27
C GLY A 37 10.99 6.52 -16.02
N GLN A 38 11.72 7.57 -15.61
CA GLN A 38 13.01 7.94 -16.20
C GLN A 38 14.09 6.88 -15.92
N ALA A 39 14.10 6.29 -14.73
CA ALA A 39 15.03 5.22 -14.40
C ALA A 39 14.83 3.99 -15.29
N MET A 40 13.58 3.62 -15.58
CA MET A 40 13.25 2.48 -16.44
C MET A 40 13.60 2.74 -17.90
N VAL A 41 13.32 3.93 -18.43
CA VAL A 41 13.71 4.30 -19.81
C VAL A 41 15.23 4.35 -20.00
N GLY A 42 15.97 4.64 -18.93
CA GLY A 42 17.44 4.61 -18.94
C GLY A 42 18.04 3.22 -19.12
N LEU A 43 17.25 2.14 -18.96
CA LEU A 43 17.71 0.77 -19.13
C LEU A 43 17.66 0.37 -20.62
N PRO A 44 18.80 -0.04 -21.22
CA PRO A 44 18.82 -0.47 -22.61
C PRO A 44 18.10 -1.80 -22.78
N SER A 45 17.58 -2.06 -23.97
CA SER A 45 17.12 -3.40 -24.33
C SER A 45 18.27 -4.39 -24.26
N MET A 46 17.98 -5.56 -23.71
CA MET A 46 18.89 -6.70 -23.62
C MET A 46 18.41 -7.80 -24.57
N PRO A 47 19.24 -8.79 -24.95
CA PRO A 47 18.85 -9.85 -25.88
C PRO A 47 17.56 -10.60 -25.52
N THR A 48 17.20 -10.61 -24.23
CA THR A 48 15.99 -11.28 -23.72
C THR A 48 14.98 -10.33 -23.10
N VAL A 49 15.32 -9.06 -22.84
CA VAL A 49 14.46 -8.10 -22.12
C VAL A 49 14.28 -6.83 -22.94
N GLU A 50 13.03 -6.49 -23.25
CA GLU A 50 12.72 -5.26 -23.98
C GLU A 50 12.82 -4.03 -23.07
N ALA A 51 13.07 -2.86 -23.68
CA ALA A 51 13.10 -1.61 -22.95
C ALA A 51 11.71 -1.25 -22.45
N ILE A 52 11.61 -0.84 -21.19
CA ILE A 52 10.34 -0.46 -20.56
C ILE A 52 9.94 0.95 -21.04
N PRO A 53 8.76 1.13 -21.66
CA PRO A 53 8.27 2.44 -22.06
C PRO A 53 8.10 3.38 -20.87
N LEU A 54 8.23 4.70 -21.10
CA LEU A 54 8.12 5.72 -20.05
C LEU A 54 6.80 5.62 -19.28
N ASP A 55 5.70 5.40 -19.98
CA ASP A 55 4.37 5.37 -19.38
C ASP A 55 4.17 4.13 -18.49
N LEU A 56 4.71 2.98 -18.91
CA LEU A 56 4.76 1.78 -18.08
C LEU A 56 5.63 2.02 -16.85
N GLY A 57 6.81 2.63 -17.02
CA GLY A 57 7.67 2.99 -15.90
C GLY A 57 6.99 3.95 -14.90
N ARG A 58 6.25 4.95 -15.38
CA ARG A 58 5.46 5.86 -14.52
C ARG A 58 4.34 5.13 -13.77
N LEU A 59 3.65 4.20 -14.44
CA LEU A 59 2.62 3.36 -13.83
C LEU A 59 3.20 2.48 -12.70
N LEU A 60 4.37 1.86 -12.95
CA LEU A 60 5.10 1.08 -11.95
C LEU A 60 5.60 1.96 -10.78
N GLY A 61 6.01 3.19 -11.06
CA GLY A 61 6.33 4.18 -10.03
C GLY A 61 5.14 4.53 -9.16
N ALA A 62 3.94 4.67 -9.74
CA ALA A 62 2.72 4.99 -9.00
C ALA A 62 2.30 3.87 -8.05
N ILE A 63 2.28 2.62 -8.53
CA ILE A 63 1.93 1.47 -7.67
C ILE A 63 2.95 1.28 -6.54
N PHE A 64 4.25 1.45 -6.84
CA PHE A 64 5.32 1.41 -5.83
C PHE A 64 5.18 2.54 -4.79
N GLY A 65 4.91 3.77 -5.25
CA GLY A 65 4.70 4.92 -4.37
C GLY A 65 3.53 4.71 -3.41
N VAL A 66 2.41 4.22 -3.92
CA VAL A 66 1.25 3.85 -3.10
C VAL A 66 1.61 2.74 -2.11
N ALA A 67 2.31 1.69 -2.55
CA ALA A 67 2.70 0.55 -1.72
C ALA A 67 3.59 0.97 -0.53
N ILE A 68 4.63 1.77 -0.76
CA ILE A 68 5.51 2.24 0.32
C ILE A 68 4.74 3.10 1.32
N ILE A 69 3.99 4.10 0.84
CA ILE A 69 3.31 5.05 1.72
C ILE A 69 2.24 4.30 2.55
N ALA A 70 1.42 3.49 1.89
CA ALA A 70 0.37 2.74 2.55
C ALA A 70 0.94 1.71 3.54
N GLY A 71 2.00 1.00 3.15
CA GLY A 71 2.67 0.03 4.02
C GLY A 71 3.27 0.69 5.27
N LEU A 72 3.96 1.81 5.12
CA LEU A 72 4.50 2.55 6.27
C LEU A 72 3.40 3.11 7.17
N MET A 73 2.29 3.59 6.58
CA MET A 73 1.14 4.03 7.37
C MET A 73 0.50 2.87 8.15
N GLY A 74 0.37 1.69 7.55
CA GLY A 74 -0.11 0.49 8.21
C GLY A 74 0.77 0.08 9.39
N LEU A 75 2.09 0.11 9.18
CA LEU A 75 3.09 -0.15 10.22
C LEU A 75 2.96 0.83 11.39
N VAL A 76 3.03 2.13 11.11
CA VAL A 76 2.97 3.18 12.13
C VAL A 76 1.66 3.11 12.89
N GLN A 77 0.53 2.98 12.18
CA GLN A 77 -0.78 2.90 12.80
C GLN A 77 -0.87 1.71 13.77
N MET A 78 -0.35 0.55 13.39
CA MET A 78 -0.38 -0.64 14.23
C MET A 78 0.51 -0.52 15.47
N ILE A 79 1.72 0.02 15.32
CA ILE A 79 2.64 0.24 16.44
C ILE A 79 2.06 1.27 17.42
N SER A 80 1.59 2.42 16.91
CA SER A 80 1.07 3.52 17.74
C SER A 80 -0.26 3.19 18.43
N ALA A 81 -1.11 2.35 17.82
CA ALA A 81 -2.40 1.98 18.41
C ALA A 81 -2.27 0.99 19.59
N ARG A 82 -1.15 0.26 19.69
CA ARG A 82 -1.00 -0.90 20.57
C ARG A 82 -1.27 -0.61 22.04
N GLU A 83 -0.77 0.51 22.58
CA GLU A 83 -0.97 0.86 23.98
C GLU A 83 -2.41 1.29 24.27
N ALA A 84 -3.00 2.11 23.40
CA ALA A 84 -4.39 2.53 23.51
C ALA A 84 -5.34 1.33 23.44
N ASP A 85 -5.11 0.41 22.50
CA ASP A 85 -5.95 -0.77 22.30
C ASP A 85 -5.85 -1.72 23.52
N ARG A 86 -4.67 -1.86 24.15
CA ARG A 86 -4.53 -2.62 25.41
C ARG A 86 -5.40 -2.04 26.53
N ARG A 87 -5.37 -0.73 26.72
CA ARG A 87 -6.18 -0.05 27.75
C ARG A 87 -7.67 -0.23 27.47
N LEU A 88 -8.10 -0.17 26.21
CA LEU A 88 -9.51 -0.38 25.82
C LEU A 88 -9.96 -1.82 26.07
N VAL A 89 -9.12 -2.81 25.76
CA VAL A 89 -9.42 -4.23 26.03
C VAL A 89 -9.53 -4.49 27.53
N GLN A 90 -8.69 -3.88 28.36
CA GLN A 90 -8.76 -3.99 29.83
C GLN A 90 -10.09 -3.46 30.40
N VAL A 91 -10.70 -2.47 29.74
CA VAL A 91 -12.01 -1.91 30.13
C VAL A 91 -13.19 -2.65 29.46
N GLY A 92 -12.92 -3.76 28.77
CA GLY A 92 -13.94 -4.67 28.23
C GLY A 92 -14.30 -4.48 26.75
N TYR A 93 -13.56 -3.66 25.99
CA TYR A 93 -13.78 -3.57 24.54
C TYR A 93 -13.34 -4.84 23.80
N SER A 94 -14.10 -5.22 22.77
CA SER A 94 -13.76 -6.36 21.91
C SER A 94 -12.51 -6.07 21.06
N PRO A 95 -11.43 -6.89 21.16
CA PRO A 95 -10.22 -6.73 20.34
C PRO A 95 -10.50 -6.78 18.84
N ARG A 96 -11.48 -7.58 18.41
CA ARG A 96 -11.87 -7.70 16.99
C ARG A 96 -12.50 -6.42 16.47
N MET A 97 -13.32 -5.76 17.29
CA MET A 97 -13.96 -4.50 16.92
C MET A 97 -12.96 -3.36 16.83
N LEU A 98 -11.98 -3.31 17.74
CA LEU A 98 -10.88 -2.36 17.68
C LEU A 98 -10.07 -2.56 16.39
N LEU A 99 -9.63 -3.79 16.12
CA LEU A 99 -8.86 -4.10 14.91
C LEU A 99 -9.64 -3.77 13.64
N ALA A 100 -10.91 -4.16 13.54
CA ALA A 100 -11.76 -3.85 12.39
C ALA A 100 -11.86 -2.33 12.15
N THR A 101 -11.98 -1.54 13.22
CA THR A 101 -12.02 -0.08 13.13
C THR A 101 -10.69 0.49 12.62
N ARG A 102 -9.56 -0.07 13.06
CA ARG A 102 -8.22 0.31 12.59
C ARG A 102 -8.04 0.00 11.12
N LEU A 103 -8.30 -1.24 10.71
CA LEU A 103 -8.16 -1.66 9.32
C LEU A 103 -9.10 -0.89 8.39
N ALA A 104 -10.33 -0.58 8.81
CA ALA A 104 -11.23 0.27 8.04
C ALA A 104 -10.71 1.71 7.91
N THR A 105 -10.18 2.28 8.99
CA THR A 105 -9.55 3.61 8.97
C THR A 105 -8.33 3.62 8.06
N LEU A 106 -7.49 2.60 8.15
CA LEU A 106 -6.32 2.41 7.33
C LEU A 106 -6.69 2.31 5.85
N ALA A 107 -7.66 1.47 5.49
CA ALA A 107 -8.15 1.37 4.12
C ALA A 107 -8.65 2.72 3.59
N GLY A 108 -9.39 3.49 4.39
CA GLY A 108 -9.82 4.84 4.01
C GLY A 108 -8.66 5.81 3.76
N VAL A 109 -7.62 5.77 4.60
CA VAL A 109 -6.40 6.57 4.41
C VAL A 109 -5.67 6.14 3.15
N THR A 110 -5.57 4.83 2.90
CA THR A 110 -4.93 4.29 1.69
C THR A 110 -5.66 4.74 0.42
N VAL A 111 -7.00 4.77 0.42
CA VAL A 111 -7.78 5.29 -0.72
C VAL A 111 -7.42 6.75 -1.00
N VAL A 112 -7.20 7.58 0.03
CA VAL A 112 -6.73 8.96 -0.15
C VAL A 112 -5.33 9.00 -0.74
N VAL A 113 -4.39 8.17 -0.25
CA VAL A 113 -3.03 8.07 -0.80
C VAL A 113 -3.06 7.67 -2.28
N ALA A 114 -3.90 6.68 -2.62
CA ALA A 114 -4.11 6.24 -3.99
C ALA A 114 -4.73 7.34 -4.86
N ALA A 115 -5.67 8.14 -4.33
CA ALA A 115 -6.26 9.27 -5.06
C ALA A 115 -5.22 10.35 -5.39
N VAL A 116 -4.30 10.63 -4.46
CA VAL A 116 -3.20 11.59 -4.71
C VAL A 116 -2.24 11.05 -5.78
N ASN A 117 -1.81 9.79 -5.66
CA ASN A 117 -0.93 9.16 -6.66
C ASN A 117 -1.60 9.07 -8.03
N PHE A 118 -2.88 8.67 -8.07
CA PHE A 118 -3.68 8.64 -9.29
C PHE A 118 -3.83 10.04 -9.90
N GLY A 119 -4.07 11.07 -9.10
CA GLY A 119 -4.16 12.45 -9.58
C GLY A 119 -2.87 12.93 -10.24
N VAL A 120 -1.71 12.52 -9.73
CA VAL A 120 -0.42 12.79 -10.37
C VAL A 120 -0.26 11.95 -11.64
N LEU A 121 -0.56 10.66 -11.58
CA LEU A 121 -0.46 9.74 -12.72
C LEU A 121 -1.36 10.16 -13.90
N TRP A 122 -2.57 10.62 -13.61
CA TRP A 122 -3.53 11.15 -14.57
C TRP A 122 -3.02 12.37 -15.35
N LEU A 123 -2.07 13.11 -14.77
CA LEU A 123 -1.43 14.24 -15.43
C LEU A 123 -0.19 13.84 -16.23
N THR A 124 0.32 12.61 -16.07
CA THR A 124 1.57 12.16 -16.68
C THR A 124 1.38 11.12 -17.77
N ILE A 125 0.30 10.33 -17.74
CA ILE A 125 -0.02 9.33 -18.76
C ILE A 125 -1.50 9.37 -19.14
N ASP A 126 -1.81 9.07 -20.40
CA ASP A 126 -3.18 8.80 -20.84
C ASP A 126 -3.56 7.37 -20.48
N THR A 127 -4.75 7.17 -19.92
CA THR A 127 -5.25 5.85 -19.49
C THR A 127 -6.60 5.54 -20.12
N GLU A 128 -6.77 4.30 -20.58
CA GLU A 128 -8.01 3.84 -21.21
C GLU A 128 -9.17 3.73 -20.21
N ALA A 129 -8.91 3.21 -19.01
CA ALA A 129 -9.92 3.05 -17.95
C ALA A 129 -9.53 3.74 -16.62
N PRO A 130 -9.60 5.09 -16.51
CA PRO A 130 -9.24 5.86 -15.31
C PRO A 130 -9.76 5.30 -13.99
N LEU A 131 -11.04 4.92 -13.98
CA LEU A 131 -11.72 4.50 -12.76
C LEU A 131 -11.19 3.15 -12.28
N LEU A 132 -10.84 2.26 -13.21
CA LEU A 132 -10.21 0.97 -12.91
C LEU A 132 -8.77 1.17 -12.44
N VAL A 133 -8.01 2.05 -13.10
CA VAL A 133 -6.64 2.42 -12.68
C VAL A 133 -6.63 2.93 -11.23
N PHE A 134 -7.53 3.85 -10.89
CA PHE A 134 -7.69 4.31 -9.51
C PHE A 134 -8.05 3.16 -8.55
N ALA A 135 -9.01 2.31 -8.92
CA ALA A 135 -9.45 1.21 -8.08
C ALA A 135 -8.32 0.20 -7.81
N PHE A 136 -7.52 -0.14 -8.83
CA PHE A 136 -6.41 -1.08 -8.70
C PHE A 136 -5.19 -0.48 -7.99
N LEU A 137 -4.92 0.83 -8.12
CA LEU A 137 -3.97 1.53 -7.26
C LEU A 137 -4.40 1.49 -5.79
N ALA A 138 -5.68 1.75 -5.50
CA ALA A 138 -6.21 1.67 -4.15
C ALA A 138 -6.12 0.24 -3.61
N LEU A 139 -6.42 -0.77 -4.44
CA LEU A 139 -6.32 -2.17 -4.08
C LEU A 139 -4.89 -2.59 -3.73
N ALA A 140 -3.91 -2.23 -4.57
CA ALA A 140 -2.48 -2.44 -4.31
C ALA A 140 -2.03 -1.77 -3.00
N GLY A 141 -2.50 -0.54 -2.77
CA GLY A 141 -2.26 0.16 -1.52
C GLY A 141 -2.85 -0.56 -0.31
N ILE A 142 -4.06 -1.10 -0.40
CA ILE A 142 -4.70 -1.80 0.73
C ILE A 142 -3.92 -3.09 1.05
N VAL A 143 -3.46 -3.82 0.04
CA VAL A 143 -2.58 -4.99 0.21
C VAL A 143 -1.36 -4.59 1.04
N TYR A 144 -0.66 -3.53 0.64
CA TYR A 144 0.53 -3.07 1.35
C TYR A 144 0.23 -2.46 2.72
N ALA A 145 -0.90 -1.78 2.88
CA ALA A 145 -1.32 -1.26 4.18
C ALA A 145 -1.51 -2.39 5.19
N PHE A 146 -2.14 -3.49 4.76
CA PHE A 146 -2.36 -4.65 5.61
C PHE A 146 -1.06 -5.43 5.84
N LEU A 147 -0.18 -5.50 4.84
CA LEU A 147 1.16 -6.06 5.02
C LEU A 147 1.97 -5.25 6.04
N GLY A 148 1.95 -3.93 5.95
CA GLY A 148 2.57 -3.03 6.91
C GLY A 148 1.98 -3.16 8.32
N ALA A 149 0.66 -3.27 8.42
CA ALA A 149 -0.01 -3.55 9.69
C ALA A 149 0.40 -4.91 10.28
N LEU A 150 0.55 -5.95 9.44
CA LEU A 150 1.06 -7.26 9.86
C LEU A 150 2.49 -7.14 10.39
N VAL A 151 3.37 -6.45 9.66
CA VAL A 151 4.74 -6.20 10.11
C VAL A 151 4.74 -5.43 11.43
N GLY A 152 3.90 -4.41 11.60
CA GLY A 152 3.82 -3.63 12.84
C GLY A 152 3.24 -4.40 14.03
N ALA A 153 2.44 -5.43 13.76
CA ALA A 153 1.97 -6.34 14.79
C ALA A 153 3.11 -7.23 15.32
N VAL A 154 4.00 -7.68 14.43
CA VAL A 154 5.14 -8.56 14.73
C VAL A 154 6.33 -7.77 15.29
N LEU A 155 6.70 -6.67 14.66
CA LEU A 155 7.86 -5.84 14.96
C LEU A 155 7.43 -4.57 15.71
N PRO A 156 7.60 -4.51 17.05
CA PRO A 156 7.13 -3.38 17.85
C PRO A 156 7.98 -2.11 17.67
N ARG A 157 9.15 -2.22 17.05
CA ARG A 157 10.09 -1.11 16.87
C ARG A 157 9.92 -0.50 15.49
N LEU A 158 9.64 0.81 15.47
CA LEU A 158 9.36 1.55 14.24
C LEU A 158 10.49 1.42 13.22
N PHE A 159 11.74 1.54 13.65
CA PHE A 159 12.90 1.48 12.78
C PHE A 159 13.06 0.11 12.10
N GLU A 160 12.99 -0.98 12.88
CA GLU A 160 13.10 -2.36 12.36
C GLU A 160 11.93 -2.66 11.41
N GLY A 161 10.71 -2.31 11.80
CA GLY A 161 9.53 -2.49 10.97
C GLY A 161 9.56 -1.69 9.67
N SER A 162 10.06 -0.45 9.71
CA SER A 162 10.12 0.40 8.51
C SER A 162 11.12 -0.13 7.50
N LEU A 163 12.26 -0.66 7.96
CA LEU A 163 13.25 -1.28 7.08
C LEU A 163 12.65 -2.50 6.37
N VAL A 164 11.92 -3.35 7.10
CA VAL A 164 11.26 -4.52 6.52
C VAL A 164 10.19 -4.12 5.51
N VAL A 165 9.32 -3.18 5.84
CA VAL A 165 8.25 -2.73 4.91
C VAL A 165 8.83 -2.12 3.64
N VAL A 166 9.82 -1.24 3.77
CA VAL A 166 10.46 -0.60 2.61
C VAL A 166 11.18 -1.64 1.76
N PHE A 167 11.94 -2.55 2.38
CA PHE A 167 12.65 -3.60 1.65
C PHE A 167 11.68 -4.53 0.91
N LEU A 168 10.58 -4.94 1.56
CA LEU A 168 9.54 -5.75 0.93
C LEU A 168 8.93 -5.01 -0.27
N ALA A 169 8.53 -3.74 -0.10
CA ALA A 169 7.96 -2.94 -1.18
C ALA A 169 8.91 -2.80 -2.38
N MET A 170 10.20 -2.57 -2.11
CA MET A 170 11.21 -2.44 -3.16
C MET A 170 11.44 -3.76 -3.89
N MET A 171 11.62 -4.87 -3.16
CA MET A 171 11.85 -6.18 -3.78
C MET A 171 10.62 -6.67 -4.54
N ASP A 172 9.44 -6.45 -4.00
CA ASP A 172 8.18 -6.82 -4.66
C ASP A 172 7.97 -6.02 -5.95
N ALA A 173 8.09 -4.68 -5.89
CA ALA A 173 7.97 -3.84 -7.08
C ALA A 173 9.03 -4.15 -8.15
N PHE A 174 10.23 -4.56 -7.72
CA PHE A 174 11.32 -4.91 -8.64
C PHE A 174 11.16 -6.30 -9.28
N LEU A 175 10.57 -7.25 -8.57
CA LEU A 175 10.49 -8.64 -9.00
C LEU A 175 9.15 -9.02 -9.62
N SER A 176 8.08 -8.24 -9.40
CA SER A 176 6.71 -8.55 -9.83
C SER A 176 6.50 -8.47 -11.36
N GLY A 177 7.06 -9.40 -12.11
CA GLY A 177 6.69 -9.72 -13.50
C GLY A 177 7.36 -8.91 -14.61
N ASP A 178 7.65 -7.63 -14.41
CA ASP A 178 8.35 -6.79 -15.41
C ASP A 178 9.80 -6.52 -15.01
N SER A 179 10.50 -7.57 -14.59
CA SER A 179 11.87 -7.41 -14.11
C SER A 179 12.76 -6.97 -15.28
N PRO A 180 13.44 -5.82 -15.18
CA PRO A 180 14.34 -5.36 -16.23
C PRO A 180 15.62 -6.22 -16.33
N LEU A 181 15.77 -7.24 -15.48
CA LEU A 181 16.96 -8.09 -15.39
C LEU A 181 16.78 -9.49 -15.99
N ALA A 182 15.54 -9.98 -16.12
CA ALA A 182 15.30 -11.36 -16.54
C ALA A 182 13.98 -11.49 -17.29
N ALA A 183 14.03 -12.12 -18.45
CA ALA A 183 12.85 -12.43 -19.27
C ALA A 183 12.07 -13.62 -18.71
N ASP A 184 12.80 -14.64 -18.26
CA ASP A 184 12.25 -15.83 -17.63
C ASP A 184 12.12 -15.58 -16.13
N VAL A 185 11.08 -14.83 -15.77
CA VAL A 185 10.73 -14.60 -14.36
C VAL A 185 10.16 -15.91 -13.79
N PRO A 186 10.70 -16.42 -12.67
CA PRO A 186 10.21 -17.68 -12.10
C PRO A 186 8.73 -17.63 -11.75
N GLU A 187 8.01 -18.75 -11.95
CA GLU A 187 6.57 -18.84 -11.70
C GLU A 187 6.15 -18.47 -10.27
N PHE A 188 7.04 -18.61 -9.28
CA PHE A 188 6.70 -18.27 -7.90
C PHE A 188 6.47 -16.76 -7.68
N VAL A 189 6.91 -15.91 -8.61
CA VAL A 189 6.71 -14.46 -8.54
C VAL A 189 5.24 -14.09 -8.60
N GLN A 190 4.37 -14.94 -9.16
CA GLN A 190 2.92 -14.70 -9.14
C GLN A 190 2.33 -14.58 -7.72
N TYR A 191 3.00 -15.16 -6.72
CA TYR A 191 2.58 -15.07 -5.31
C TYR A 191 3.01 -13.77 -4.63
N PHE A 192 3.75 -12.90 -5.31
CA PHE A 192 4.22 -11.66 -4.74
C PHE A 192 3.04 -10.68 -4.57
N PRO A 193 3.04 -9.87 -3.49
CA PRO A 193 1.89 -9.03 -3.16
C PRO A 193 1.51 -8.02 -4.25
N LEU A 194 2.46 -7.51 -5.04
CA LEU A 194 2.17 -6.57 -6.15
C LEU A 194 1.96 -7.22 -7.51
N TYR A 195 2.22 -8.51 -7.70
CA TYR A 195 2.12 -9.13 -9.02
C TYR A 195 0.74 -8.94 -9.67
N HIS A 196 -0.31 -9.52 -9.08
CA HIS A 196 -1.66 -9.41 -9.63
C HIS A 196 -2.25 -7.97 -9.60
N PRO A 197 -2.04 -7.15 -8.55
CA PRO A 197 -2.46 -5.75 -8.59
C PRO A 197 -1.81 -4.96 -9.73
N LYS A 198 -0.56 -5.27 -10.08
CA LYS A 198 0.16 -4.65 -11.19
C LYS A 198 -0.40 -5.10 -12.54
N GLU A 199 -0.66 -6.41 -12.75
CA GLU A 199 -1.31 -6.92 -13.97
C GLU A 199 -2.68 -6.27 -14.21
N LEU A 200 -3.50 -6.17 -13.16
CA LEU A 200 -4.79 -5.46 -13.19
C LEU A 200 -4.62 -3.98 -13.56
N LEU A 201 -3.61 -3.33 -12.96
CA LEU A 201 -3.34 -1.92 -13.21
C LEU A 201 -2.88 -1.65 -14.64
N GLN A 202 -2.02 -2.50 -15.20
CA GLN A 202 -1.52 -2.39 -16.57
C GLN A 202 -2.61 -2.62 -17.60
N SER A 203 -3.35 -3.72 -17.47
CA SER A 203 -4.48 -4.03 -18.37
C SER A 203 -5.56 -2.93 -18.34
N ALA A 204 -5.81 -2.33 -17.17
CA ALA A 204 -6.73 -1.20 -17.06
C ALA A 204 -6.19 0.08 -17.70
N ALA A 205 -4.90 0.36 -17.53
CA ALA A 205 -4.28 1.57 -18.03
C ALA A 205 -4.15 1.56 -19.56
N PHE A 206 -3.72 0.44 -20.14
CA PHE A 206 -3.34 0.36 -21.55
C PHE A 206 -4.37 -0.34 -22.45
N ASP A 207 -5.15 -1.29 -21.91
CA ASP A 207 -6.15 -2.04 -22.71
C ASP A 207 -7.60 -1.70 -22.34
N GLY A 208 -7.81 -0.96 -21.24
CA GLY A 208 -9.14 -0.65 -20.72
C GLY A 208 -9.91 -1.87 -20.19
N THR A 209 -9.22 -3.00 -19.99
CA THR A 209 -9.81 -4.26 -19.52
C THR A 209 -9.17 -4.72 -18.21
N PHE A 210 -9.62 -5.86 -17.67
CA PHE A 210 -8.95 -6.51 -16.55
C PHE A 210 -9.31 -7.99 -16.53
N ALA A 211 -8.40 -8.84 -16.05
CA ALA A 211 -8.69 -10.25 -15.87
C ALA A 211 -9.36 -10.49 -14.51
N SER A 212 -10.51 -11.18 -14.52
CA SER A 212 -11.22 -11.52 -13.28
C SER A 212 -10.42 -12.49 -12.40
N SER A 213 -9.54 -13.31 -13.00
CA SER A 213 -8.64 -14.22 -12.27
C SER A 213 -7.72 -13.47 -11.32
N ASP A 214 -7.12 -12.38 -11.77
CA ASP A 214 -6.21 -11.56 -10.96
C ASP A 214 -6.98 -10.88 -9.83
N LEU A 215 -8.19 -10.37 -10.12
CA LEU A 215 -9.04 -9.77 -9.10
C LEU A 215 -9.45 -10.78 -8.01
N VAL A 216 -9.76 -12.01 -8.40
CA VAL A 216 -10.05 -13.09 -7.46
C VAL A 216 -8.82 -13.42 -6.62
N PHE A 217 -7.64 -13.49 -7.23
CA PHE A 217 -6.39 -13.76 -6.51
C PHE A 217 -6.10 -12.67 -5.49
N VAL A 218 -6.15 -11.39 -5.87
CA VAL A 218 -5.91 -10.26 -4.95
C VAL A 218 -6.94 -10.25 -3.82
N SER A 219 -8.20 -10.54 -4.12
CA SER A 219 -9.25 -10.67 -3.10
C SER A 219 -8.94 -11.79 -2.11
N GLY A 220 -8.50 -12.95 -2.59
CA GLY A 220 -8.04 -14.06 -1.75
C GLY A 220 -6.82 -13.68 -0.91
N TYR A 221 -5.85 -12.98 -1.49
CA TYR A 221 -4.66 -12.50 -0.81
C TYR A 221 -5.00 -11.53 0.33
N LEU A 222 -5.94 -10.60 0.10
CA LEU A 222 -6.43 -9.69 1.14
C LEU A 222 -7.15 -10.43 2.27
N LEU A 223 -7.94 -11.46 1.96
CA LEU A 223 -8.56 -12.29 2.99
C LEU A 223 -7.52 -13.02 3.84
N VAL A 224 -6.47 -13.58 3.22
CA VAL A 224 -5.35 -14.20 3.93
C VAL A 224 -4.65 -13.19 4.83
N LEU A 225 -4.32 -12.00 4.31
CA LEU A 225 -3.73 -10.92 5.11
C LEU A 225 -4.62 -10.51 6.28
N LEU A 226 -5.92 -10.37 6.07
CA LEU A 226 -6.88 -10.03 7.12
C LEU A 226 -6.89 -11.08 8.24
N VAL A 227 -6.89 -12.37 7.87
CA VAL A 227 -6.81 -13.49 8.82
C VAL A 227 -5.49 -13.45 9.59
N LEU A 228 -4.36 -13.27 8.90
CA LEU A 228 -3.03 -13.22 9.51
C LEU A 228 -2.90 -12.04 10.49
N VAL A 229 -3.28 -10.83 10.07
CA VAL A 229 -3.26 -9.63 10.93
C VAL A 229 -4.12 -9.86 12.17
N THR A 230 -5.32 -10.43 12.00
CA THR A 230 -6.23 -10.74 13.11
C THR A 230 -5.64 -11.77 14.06
N ALA A 231 -5.03 -12.84 13.53
CA ALA A 231 -4.41 -13.89 14.32
C ALA A 231 -3.22 -13.36 15.13
N VAL A 232 -2.32 -12.62 14.49
CA VAL A 232 -1.12 -12.05 15.13
C VAL A 232 -1.49 -10.98 16.16
N PHE A 233 -2.45 -10.12 15.85
CA PHE A 233 -2.96 -9.14 16.82
C PHE A 233 -3.59 -9.83 18.04
N GLY A 234 -4.40 -10.86 17.81
CA GLY A 234 -5.01 -11.65 18.88
C GLY A 234 -3.99 -12.42 19.74
N ALA A 235 -2.89 -12.88 19.15
CA ALA A 235 -1.81 -13.55 19.87
C ALA A 235 -0.99 -12.55 20.72
N THR A 236 -0.62 -11.41 20.14
CA THR A 236 0.19 -10.38 20.81
C THR A 236 -0.55 -9.66 21.94
N MET A 237 -1.88 -9.61 21.91
CA MET A 237 -2.70 -9.11 23.01
C MET A 237 -2.83 -10.11 24.16
N ARG A 238 -2.80 -11.43 23.88
CA ARG A 238 -2.86 -12.48 24.92
C ARG A 238 -1.56 -12.61 25.70
N THR A 239 -0.40 -12.58 25.03
CA THR A 239 0.90 -12.76 25.67
C THR A 239 1.29 -11.60 26.60
N ALA A 240 0.80 -10.38 26.33
CA ALA A 240 1.08 -9.22 27.17
C ALA A 240 0.26 -9.19 28.48
N GLY A 241 -0.78 -10.03 28.61
CA GLY A 241 -1.55 -10.19 29.85
C GLY A 241 -0.92 -11.13 30.88
N GLY A 242 0.28 -11.67 30.60
CA GLY A 242 0.96 -12.68 31.43
C GLY A 242 1.90 -12.14 32.51
N TRP A 243 1.95 -10.83 32.78
CA TRP A 243 2.66 -10.30 33.95
C TRP A 243 1.67 -10.12 35.08
N SER A 244 1.57 -11.18 35.89
CA SER A 244 0.90 -11.22 37.18
C SER A 244 1.61 -10.35 38.22
N ALA A 245 0.79 -9.68 39.03
CA ALA A 245 0.96 -9.34 40.45
C ALA A 245 2.17 -8.49 40.87
#